data_AF-A0A1A8LWZ7-F1
#
_entry.id   AF-A0A1A8LWZ7-F1
#
_cell.length_a   1.000
_cell.length_b   1.000
_cell.length_c   1.000
_cell.angle_alpha   90.00
_cell.angle_beta   90.00
_cell.angle_gamma   90.00
#
_symmetry.space_group_name_H-M   'P 1'
#
loop_
_entity.id
_entity.type
_entity.pdbx_description
1 polymer ?
#
loop_
_entity_poly.entity_id
_entity_poly.type
_entity_poly.pdbx_seq_one_letter_code
_entity_poly.pdbx_strand_id
1 'polypeptide(L)'
;WETLMKMFPCFLSVQLLFLSHRFLKSGYLNDDIWSIVRPTNGAFTLFLALHTCDTVHAYGFMTDNYAQFSNYYAEKQSKSEVIFYANHDLIQEKDLWKSFHDKKIIKLYQRTEG
;
A
#
# COMPACT_ATOMS: atom_id res chain seq x y z
N TRP A 1 3.42 22.01 21.77
CA TRP A 1 2.38 21.84 20.73
C TRP A 1 2.95 22.07 19.33
N GLU A 2 3.69 23.16 19.08
CA GLU A 2 4.42 23.32 17.81
C GLU A 2 5.53 22.29 17.57
N THR A 3 6.21 21.83 18.61
CA THR A 3 7.28 20.82 18.50
C THR A 3 6.73 19.43 18.11
N LEU A 4 5.51 19.09 18.53
CA LEU A 4 4.83 17.84 18.14
C LEU A 4 4.43 17.85 16.66
N MET A 5 3.99 19.00 16.12
CA MET A 5 3.68 19.14 14.69
C MET A 5 4.92 19.21 13.79
N LYS A 6 6.09 19.64 14.29
CA LYS A 6 7.36 19.59 13.55
C LYS A 6 8.02 18.20 13.59
N MET A 7 7.73 17.41 14.62
CA MET A 7 8.23 16.04 14.76
C MET A 7 7.46 15.03 13.90
N PHE A 8 6.15 15.23 13.72
CA PHE A 8 5.29 14.40 12.85
C PHE A 8 5.80 14.23 11.40
N PRO A 9 6.15 15.29 10.64
CA PRO A 9 6.61 15.15 9.25
C PRO A 9 7.99 14.48 9.13
N CYS A 10 8.85 14.59 10.15
CA CYS A 10 10.19 14.00 10.12
C CYS A 10 10.15 12.49 10.45
N PHE A 11 9.29 12.06 11.38
CA PHE A 11 9.02 10.64 11.60
C PHE A 11 8.36 10.01 10.37
N LEU A 12 7.42 10.72 9.73
CA LEU A 12 6.76 10.27 8.50
C LEU A 12 7.74 10.04 7.35
N SER A 13 8.72 10.93 7.16
CA SER A 13 9.66 10.86 6.04
C SER A 13 10.69 9.73 6.20
N VAL A 14 11.21 9.51 7.42
CA VAL A 14 12.15 8.41 7.70
C VAL A 14 11.47 7.06 7.54
N GLN A 15 10.22 6.94 7.99
CA GLN A 15 9.45 5.72 7.86
C GLN A 15 9.13 5.42 6.39
N LEU A 16 8.76 6.44 5.60
CA LEU A 16 8.55 6.30 4.16
C LEU A 16 9.82 5.81 3.43
N LEU A 17 10.97 6.41 3.74
CA LEU A 17 12.27 6.01 3.18
C LEU A 17 12.62 4.56 3.56
N PHE A 18 12.49 4.20 4.84
CA PHE A 18 12.81 2.86 5.33
C PHE A 18 11.94 1.79 4.68
N LEU A 19 10.63 2.02 4.61
CA LEU A 19 9.67 1.08 4.02
C LEU A 19 9.92 0.89 2.52
N SER A 20 10.20 1.98 1.80
CA SER A 20 10.52 1.94 0.37
C SER A 20 11.80 1.16 0.09
N HIS A 21 12.85 1.36 0.92
CA HIS A 21 14.11 0.66 0.74
C HIS A 21 14.05 -0.81 1.13
N ARG A 22 13.22 -1.19 2.11
CA ARG A 22 13.23 -2.53 2.70
C ARG A 22 12.17 -3.48 2.14
N PHE A 23 10.99 -2.97 1.80
CA PHE A 23 9.82 -3.77 1.45
C PHE A 23 9.26 -3.46 0.08
N LEU A 24 9.35 -2.20 -0.37
CA LEU A 24 8.79 -1.74 -1.65
C LEU A 24 9.88 -1.29 -2.63
N LYS A 25 10.84 -2.18 -2.87
CA LYS A 25 11.93 -1.94 -3.81
C LYS A 25 11.47 -2.24 -5.24
N SER A 26 10.71 -1.31 -5.83
CA SER A 26 10.23 -1.46 -7.20
C SER A 26 11.38 -1.46 -8.22
N GLY A 27 11.20 -2.16 -9.34
CA GLY A 27 12.11 -2.08 -10.48
C GLY A 27 12.26 -0.66 -11.03
N TYR A 28 11.21 0.18 -10.90
CA TYR A 28 11.20 1.58 -11.33
C TYR A 28 12.21 2.46 -10.58
N LEU A 29 12.73 2.02 -9.43
CA LEU A 29 13.78 2.75 -8.70
C LEU A 29 15.15 2.74 -9.40
N ASN A 30 15.34 1.85 -10.38
CA ASN A 30 16.56 1.80 -11.19
C ASN A 30 16.42 2.55 -12.54
N ASP A 31 15.27 3.17 -12.78
CA ASP A 31 14.94 3.87 -14.02
C ASP A 31 15.05 5.40 -13.83
N ASP A 32 15.00 6.16 -14.92
CA ASP A 32 15.09 7.63 -14.91
C ASP A 32 13.92 8.29 -14.15
N ILE A 33 12.82 7.55 -13.96
CA ILE A 33 11.63 7.98 -13.22
C ILE A 33 11.71 7.74 -11.71
N TRP A 34 12.83 7.24 -11.17
CA TRP A 34 12.97 6.86 -9.76
C TRP A 34 12.46 7.93 -8.78
N SER A 35 12.64 9.21 -9.12
CA SER A 35 12.30 10.36 -8.28
C SER A 35 10.80 10.53 -8.01
N ILE A 36 9.92 9.98 -8.85
CA ILE A 36 8.47 10.03 -8.67
C ILE A 36 7.90 8.77 -8.01
N VAL A 37 8.69 7.70 -7.94
CA VAL A 37 8.28 6.40 -7.39
C VAL A 37 8.11 6.52 -5.88
N ARG A 38 6.95 6.13 -5.38
CA ARG A 38 6.62 6.16 -3.96
C ARG A 38 5.54 5.13 -3.63
N PRO A 39 5.46 4.66 -2.37
CA PRO A 39 4.33 3.85 -1.93
C PRO A 39 2.99 4.58 -2.11
N THR A 40 1.91 3.84 -2.28
CA THR A 40 0.56 4.42 -2.19
C THR A 40 0.29 4.93 -0.78
N ASN A 41 -0.63 5.88 -0.66
CA ASN A 41 -1.10 6.31 0.66
C ASN A 41 -1.66 5.12 1.47
N GLY A 42 -2.30 4.16 0.80
CA GLY A 42 -2.79 2.93 1.43
C GLY A 42 -1.66 2.08 2.00
N ALA A 43 -0.59 1.85 1.23
CA ALA A 43 0.60 1.16 1.71
C ALA A 43 1.23 1.86 2.91
N PHE A 44 1.38 3.18 2.83
CA PHE A 44 1.93 3.98 3.92
C PHE A 44 1.09 3.84 5.19
N THR A 45 -0.24 3.97 5.10
CA THR A 45 -1.15 3.80 6.25
C THR A 45 -1.10 2.38 6.82
N LEU A 46 -1.01 1.35 5.97
CA LEU A 46 -0.94 -0.03 6.44
C LEU A 46 0.35 -0.32 7.22
N PHE A 47 1.48 0.22 6.77
CA PHE A 47 2.72 0.13 7.52
C PHE A 47 2.71 0.93 8.82
N LEU A 48 2.11 2.13 8.82
CA LEU A 48 1.93 2.88 10.05
C LEU A 48 1.16 2.04 11.08
N ALA A 49 0.04 1.42 10.68
CA ALA A 49 -0.74 0.53 11.53
C ALA A 49 0.10 -0.67 12.04
N LEU A 50 0.92 -1.29 11.18
CA LEU A 50 1.82 -2.37 11.57
C LEU A 50 2.87 -1.97 12.62
N HIS A 51 3.27 -0.70 12.64
CA HIS A 51 4.22 -0.18 13.62
C HIS A 51 3.57 0.29 14.93
N THR A 52 2.28 0.62 14.91
CA THR A 52 1.59 1.20 16.07
C THR A 52 0.58 0.28 16.74
N CYS A 53 0.16 -0.80 16.09
CA CYS A 53 -0.91 -1.68 16.56
C CYS A 53 -0.42 -3.12 16.69
N ASP A 54 -0.95 -3.85 17.67
CA ASP A 54 -0.62 -5.27 17.90
C ASP A 54 -1.26 -6.22 16.87
N THR A 55 -2.37 -5.82 16.27
CA THR A 55 -3.09 -6.62 15.26
C THR A 55 -3.67 -5.71 14.19
N VAL A 56 -3.50 -6.10 12.92
CA VAL A 56 -3.89 -5.30 11.77
C VAL A 56 -4.73 -6.13 10.81
N HIS A 57 -5.93 -5.63 10.50
CA HIS A 57 -6.82 -6.19 9.49
C HIS A 57 -6.92 -5.20 8.32
N ALA A 58 -6.64 -5.67 7.11
CA ALA A 58 -6.61 -4.84 5.91
C ALA A 58 -7.83 -5.12 5.03
N TYR A 59 -8.61 -4.07 4.73
CA TYR A 59 -9.83 -4.14 3.91
C TYR A 59 -9.72 -3.20 2.72
N GLY A 60 -10.21 -3.63 1.55
CA GLY A 60 -10.20 -2.81 0.33
C GLY A 60 -8.80 -2.63 -0.29
N PHE A 61 -7.81 -3.41 0.14
CA PHE A 61 -6.51 -3.48 -0.50
C PHE A 61 -6.56 -4.40 -1.72
N MET A 62 -5.65 -4.16 -2.69
CA MET A 62 -5.56 -4.98 -3.89
C MET A 62 -5.24 -6.44 -3.55
N THR A 63 -5.91 -7.35 -4.25
CA THR A 63 -5.79 -8.81 -4.09
C THR A 63 -5.68 -9.46 -5.48
N ASP A 64 -5.37 -10.76 -5.57
CA ASP A 64 -5.12 -11.41 -6.87
C ASP A 64 -6.31 -11.34 -7.83
N ASN A 65 -7.52 -11.24 -7.30
CA ASN A 65 -8.74 -11.09 -8.09
C ASN A 65 -9.20 -9.63 -8.23
N TYR A 66 -8.32 -8.64 -8.07
CA TYR A 66 -8.67 -7.21 -8.19
C TYR A 66 -9.38 -6.89 -9.52
N ALA A 67 -9.00 -7.57 -10.60
CA ALA A 67 -9.59 -7.38 -11.92
C ALA A 67 -11.07 -7.76 -12.00
N GLN A 68 -11.63 -8.47 -11.00
CA GLN A 68 -13.06 -8.78 -10.92
C GLN A 68 -13.88 -7.58 -10.43
N PHE A 69 -13.29 -6.64 -9.72
CA PHE A 69 -13.97 -5.52 -9.07
C PHE A 69 -13.71 -4.19 -9.78
N SER A 70 -14.53 -3.17 -9.47
CA SER A 70 -14.25 -1.79 -9.87
C SER A 70 -13.05 -1.23 -9.11
N ASN A 71 -12.33 -0.26 -9.68
CA ASN A 71 -11.20 0.39 -9.04
C ASN A 71 -11.56 0.97 -7.66
N TYR A 72 -12.74 1.61 -7.57
CA TYR A 72 -13.25 2.13 -6.30
C TYR A 72 -14.59 1.49 -5.92
N TYR A 73 -14.72 1.13 -4.64
CA TYR A 73 -15.92 0.50 -4.10
C TYR A 73 -17.18 1.39 -4.14
N ALA A 74 -17.00 2.71 -4.28
CA ALA A 74 -18.09 3.68 -4.31
C ALA A 74 -18.67 3.93 -5.71
N GLU A 75 -18.07 3.33 -6.75
CA GLU A 75 -18.55 3.46 -8.13
C GLU A 75 -19.82 2.66 -8.35
N LYS A 76 -20.86 3.32 -8.88
CA LYS A 76 -22.21 2.75 -9.00
C LYS A 76 -22.61 2.33 -10.41
N GLN A 77 -22.01 2.91 -11.44
CA GLN A 77 -22.58 2.92 -12.79
C GLN A 77 -21.77 2.15 -13.83
N SER A 78 -20.48 1.94 -13.60
CA SER A 78 -19.62 1.12 -14.46
C SER A 78 -18.46 0.56 -13.67
N LYS A 79 -17.97 -0.61 -14.10
CA LYS A 79 -16.74 -1.19 -13.57
C LYS A 79 -15.57 -0.46 -14.20
N SER A 80 -14.92 0.44 -13.46
CA SER A 80 -13.64 0.99 -13.87
C SER A 80 -12.53 0.00 -13.56
N GLU A 81 -11.53 -0.05 -14.44
CA GLU A 81 -10.34 -0.86 -14.23
C GLU A 81 -9.33 -0.09 -13.38
N VAL A 82 -8.48 -0.84 -12.66
CA VAL A 82 -7.36 -0.23 -11.94
C VAL A 82 -6.33 0.27 -12.95
N ILE A 83 -5.98 1.55 -12.84
CA ILE A 83 -4.95 2.17 -13.68
C ILE A 83 -3.60 2.09 -12.96
N PHE A 84 -2.62 1.49 -13.62
CA PHE A 84 -1.25 1.36 -13.12
C PHE A 84 -0.41 2.55 -13.55
N TYR A 85 -0.19 3.49 -12.63
CA TYR A 85 0.72 4.61 -12.84
C TYR A 85 2.11 4.29 -12.34
N ALA A 86 3.15 4.68 -13.10
CA ALA A 86 4.54 4.35 -12.79
C ALA A 86 5.06 4.98 -11.48
N ASN A 87 4.33 5.94 -10.91
CA ASN A 87 4.66 6.50 -9.60
C ASN A 87 4.40 5.52 -8.43
N HIS A 88 3.65 4.44 -8.67
CA HIS A 88 3.32 3.41 -7.68
C HIS A 88 3.45 2.00 -8.27
N ASP A 89 4.12 1.09 -7.55
CA ASP A 89 4.18 -0.32 -7.93
C ASP A 89 3.07 -1.12 -7.23
N LEU A 90 1.85 -1.02 -7.75
CA LEU A 90 0.66 -1.64 -7.16
C LEU A 90 0.74 -3.18 -7.14
N ILE A 91 1.44 -3.78 -8.09
CA ILE A 91 1.62 -5.24 -8.14
C ILE A 91 2.54 -5.69 -7.02
N GLN A 92 3.67 -4.99 -6.83
CA GLN A 92 4.57 -5.26 -5.70
C GLN A 92 3.86 -5.07 -4.35
N GLU A 93 3.08 -4.00 -4.19
CA GLU A 93 2.29 -3.78 -2.98
C GLU A 93 1.32 -4.94 -2.73
N LYS A 94 0.52 -5.32 -3.74
CA LYS A 94 -0.40 -6.47 -3.68
C LYS A 94 0.30 -7.74 -3.22
N ASP A 95 1.43 -8.08 -3.84
CA ASP A 95 2.19 -9.30 -3.54
C ASP A 95 2.74 -9.28 -2.12
N LEU A 96 3.15 -8.11 -1.63
CA LEU A 96 3.59 -7.94 -0.25
C LEU A 96 2.45 -8.17 0.75
N TRP A 97 1.26 -7.62 0.48
CA TRP A 97 0.09 -7.83 1.35
C TRP A 97 -0.31 -9.29 1.42
N LYS A 98 -0.27 -10.01 0.29
CA LYS A 98 -0.47 -11.46 0.22
C LYS A 98 0.58 -12.18 1.08
N SER A 99 1.86 -11.86 0.93
CA SER A 99 2.94 -12.44 1.73
C SER A 99 2.76 -12.22 3.24
N PHE A 100 2.36 -11.01 3.66
CA PHE A 100 2.09 -10.70 5.06
C PHE A 100 0.87 -11.45 5.60
N HIS A 101 -0.16 -11.62 4.77
CA HIS A 101 -1.32 -12.42 5.13
C HIS A 101 -0.99 -13.89 5.33
N ASP A 102 -0.21 -14.47 4.41
CA ASP A 102 0.20 -15.87 4.48
C ASP A 102 1.05 -16.14 5.72
N LYS A 103 1.94 -15.20 6.07
CA LYS A 103 2.76 -15.22 7.29
C LYS A 103 2.02 -14.84 8.58
N LYS A 104 0.72 -14.57 8.51
CA LYS A 104 -0.13 -14.18 9.67
C LYS A 104 0.32 -12.88 10.36
N ILE A 105 1.02 -12.00 9.63
CA ILE A 105 1.39 -10.66 10.11
C ILE A 105 0.18 -9.72 10.04
N ILE A 106 -0.62 -9.82 8.97
CA ILE A 106 -1.89 -9.11 8.82
C ILE A 106 -3.02 -10.09 8.49
N LYS A 107 -4.26 -9.67 8.76
CA LYS A 107 -5.44 -10.32 8.16
C LYS A 107 -5.91 -9.52 6.95
N LEU A 108 -5.52 -9.94 5.76
CA LEU A 108 -5.98 -9.35 4.51
C LEU A 108 -7.37 -9.90 4.16
N TYR A 109 -8.34 -9.02 3.98
CA TYR A 109 -9.66 -9.39 3.50
C TYR A 109 -9.61 -9.65 2.00
N GLN A 110 -9.83 -10.90 1.61
CA GLN A 110 -9.91 -11.34 0.23
C GLN A 110 -11.34 -11.79 -0.02
N ARG A 111 -12.03 -11.14 -0.96
CA ARG A 111 -13.38 -11.52 -1.32
C ARG A 111 -13.30 -12.71 -2.27
N THR A 112 -13.75 -13.88 -1.84
CA THR A 112 -14.05 -14.99 -2.75
C THR A 112 -15.32 -14.63 -3.52
N GLU A 113 -15.37 -14.92 -4.82
CA GLU A 113 -16.66 -14.97 -5.49
C GLU A 113 -17.53 -16.01 -4.76
N GLY A 114 -18.76 -15.61 -4.43
CA GLY A 114 -19.73 -16.47 -3.74
C GLY A 114 -20.31 -17.51 -4.68
#